data_AF-A0A3P8LF08-F1
#
_entry.id   AF-A0A3P8LF08-F1
#
_cell.length_a   1.000
_cell.length_b   1.000
_cell.length_c   1.000
_cell.angle_alpha   90.00
_cell.angle_beta   90.00
_cell.angle_gamma   90.00
#
_symmetry.space_group_name_H-M   'P 1'
#
loop_
_entity.id
_entity.type
_entity.pdbx_description
1 polymer ?
#
loop_
_entity_poly.entity_id
_entity_poly.type
_entity_poly.pdbx_seq_one_letter_code
_entity_poly.pdbx_strand_id
1 'polypeptide(L)'
;MTLIEYPGMPEGDDWRDGLTRFVQGERGFDIRIVDDLEAVGVRAYTVSRLRSLRNPPRPVVDVYADWLGHLDDRVPGPETRHRENLRTSLILVLDEPSAKGNRAAIEALFQQLARTDPPLPSAVRIWAMEALCRIATKDDYDRILALARGDDLDTGTRIALVRYLGRFRRPESRDVARDYLQYEFVNQEAIRALGKIGTAEDVPLIEQYADDPNPRVRRAVGTALKRLRA
;
A
#
# COMPACT_ATOMS: atom_id res chain seq x y z
N MET A 1 7.53 17.53 23.17
CA MET A 1 6.62 16.98 22.15
C MET A 1 6.96 17.67 20.83
N THR A 2 7.39 16.94 19.81
CA THR A 2 7.64 17.53 18.48
C THR A 2 6.29 17.97 17.92
N LEU A 3 6.17 19.24 17.53
CA LEU A 3 4.93 19.78 16.95
C LEU A 3 4.71 19.09 15.59
N ILE A 4 3.59 18.36 15.45
CA ILE A 4 3.23 17.70 14.19
C ILE A 4 2.47 18.72 13.37
N GLU A 5 3.08 19.21 12.29
CA GLU A 5 2.46 20.19 11.38
C GLU A 5 2.25 19.59 9.99
N TYR A 6 1.15 19.97 9.35
CA TYR A 6 0.86 19.60 7.96
C TYR A 6 -0.06 20.63 7.27
N PRO A 7 -0.05 20.71 5.93
CA PRO A 7 -0.91 21.64 5.20
C PRO A 7 -2.40 21.45 5.52
N GLY A 8 -3.06 22.50 6.03
CA GLY A 8 -4.48 22.47 6.38
C GLY A 8 -4.80 21.86 7.75
N MET A 9 -3.79 21.75 8.62
CA MET A 9 -3.95 21.46 10.05
C MET A 9 -4.86 22.50 10.72
N PRO A 10 -5.76 22.09 11.62
CA PRO A 10 -6.54 23.03 12.43
C PRO A 10 -5.65 23.90 13.32
N GLU A 11 -5.87 25.22 13.27
CA GLU A 11 -5.15 26.24 14.04
C GLU A 11 -6.02 26.76 15.20
N GLY A 12 -5.39 27.32 16.23
CA GLY A 12 -6.07 27.86 17.41
C GLY A 12 -6.35 26.82 18.49
N ASP A 13 -6.58 27.27 19.72
CA ASP A 13 -6.97 26.40 20.83
C ASP A 13 -8.46 26.03 20.76
N ASP A 14 -9.24 26.83 20.04
CA ASP A 14 -10.67 26.68 19.72
C ASP A 14 -10.91 25.92 18.41
N TRP A 15 -9.89 25.28 17.83
CA TRP A 15 -9.99 24.62 16.52
C TRP A 15 -11.15 23.61 16.43
N ARG A 16 -11.56 23.02 17.56
CA ARG A 16 -12.71 22.11 17.62
C ARG A 16 -14.03 22.77 17.22
N ASP A 17 -14.17 24.09 17.33
CA ASP A 17 -15.38 24.80 16.90
C ASP A 17 -15.62 24.63 15.38
N GLY A 18 -14.54 24.40 14.61
CA GLY A 18 -14.61 24.07 13.19
C GLY A 18 -15.27 22.72 12.89
N LEU A 19 -15.36 21.80 13.87
CA LEU A 19 -16.01 20.49 13.72
C LEU A 19 -17.52 20.62 13.47
N THR A 20 -18.14 21.74 13.85
CA THR A 20 -19.56 22.04 13.60
C THR A 20 -19.94 22.03 12.12
N ARG A 21 -18.96 22.13 11.22
CA ARG A 21 -19.14 22.06 9.76
C ARG A 21 -19.24 20.61 9.22
N PHE A 22 -19.04 19.62 10.08
CA PHE A 22 -19.03 18.21 9.74
C PHE A 22 -20.19 17.49 10.41
N VAL A 23 -20.72 16.47 9.73
CA VAL A 23 -21.84 15.66 10.22
C VAL A 23 -21.32 14.26 10.53
N GLN A 24 -21.52 13.81 11.77
CA GLN A 24 -21.12 12.48 12.23
C GLN A 24 -21.69 11.40 11.30
N GLY A 25 -20.84 10.49 10.82
CA GLY A 25 -21.28 9.39 9.97
C GLY A 25 -21.50 9.78 8.50
N GLU A 26 -21.10 10.98 8.08
CA GLU A 26 -21.19 11.42 6.69
C GLU A 26 -19.81 11.69 6.08
N ARG A 27 -19.66 11.46 4.77
CA ARG A 27 -18.48 11.87 3.98
C ARG A 27 -17.12 11.46 4.59
N GLY A 28 -17.09 10.32 5.28
CA GLY A 28 -15.89 9.82 5.96
C GLY A 28 -15.48 10.57 7.24
N PHE A 29 -16.36 11.39 7.81
CA PHE A 29 -16.14 12.07 9.09
C PHE A 29 -16.69 11.24 10.26
N ASP A 30 -15.81 10.92 11.21
CA ASP A 30 -16.16 10.32 12.48
C ASP A 30 -15.39 11.04 13.60
N ILE A 31 -16.10 11.59 14.57
CA ILE A 31 -15.48 12.34 15.67
C ILE A 31 -14.51 11.47 16.49
N ARG A 32 -14.77 10.16 16.57
CA ARG A 32 -13.95 9.25 17.40
C ARG A 32 -12.52 9.14 16.88
N ILE A 33 -12.32 9.10 15.55
CA ILE A 33 -10.95 9.08 15.01
C ILE A 33 -10.25 10.43 15.20
N VAL A 34 -11.01 11.53 15.19
CA VAL A 34 -10.48 12.86 15.49
C VAL A 34 -9.97 12.92 16.93
N ASP A 35 -10.75 12.40 17.88
CA ASP A 35 -10.36 12.34 19.29
C ASP A 35 -9.13 11.43 19.49
N ASP A 36 -9.09 10.26 18.84
CA ASP A 36 -7.93 9.34 18.92
C ASP A 36 -6.66 9.98 18.35
N LEU A 37 -6.77 10.74 17.26
CA LEU A 37 -5.64 11.45 16.64
C LEU A 37 -5.13 12.58 17.52
N GLU A 38 -6.02 13.34 18.14
CA GLU A 38 -5.62 14.41 19.05
C GLU A 38 -4.98 13.87 20.31
N ALA A 39 -5.44 12.73 20.83
CA ALA A 39 -4.83 12.06 21.98
C ALA A 39 -3.35 11.71 21.72
N VAL A 40 -2.96 11.54 20.45
CA VAL A 40 -1.57 11.33 20.02
C VAL A 40 -0.91 12.59 19.43
N GLY A 41 -1.51 13.76 19.64
CA GLY A 41 -0.95 15.07 19.31
C GLY A 41 -1.20 15.55 17.87
N VAL A 42 -2.13 14.94 17.14
CA VAL A 42 -2.52 15.36 15.78
C VAL A 42 -3.91 15.96 15.78
N ARG A 43 -4.00 17.26 15.49
CA ARG A 43 -5.28 17.92 15.24
C ARG A 43 -5.67 17.67 13.79
N ALA A 44 -6.88 17.18 13.54
CA ALA A 44 -7.39 16.97 12.19
C ALA A 44 -8.92 17.01 12.16
N TYR A 45 -9.50 17.54 11.08
CA TYR A 45 -10.95 17.43 10.86
C TYR A 45 -11.34 16.12 10.16
N THR A 46 -10.50 15.59 9.27
CA THR A 46 -10.77 14.35 8.53
C THR A 46 -9.47 13.59 8.25
N VAL A 47 -9.55 12.25 8.19
CA VAL A 47 -8.41 11.39 7.81
C VAL A 47 -7.88 11.75 6.42
N SER A 48 -8.77 12.12 5.49
CA SER A 48 -8.39 12.49 4.13
C SER A 48 -7.41 13.67 4.06
N ARG A 49 -7.48 14.61 5.01
CA ARG A 49 -6.52 15.73 5.11
C ARG A 49 -5.13 15.27 5.54
N LEU A 50 -5.04 14.16 6.27
CA LEU A 50 -3.78 13.62 6.77
C LEU A 50 -2.96 12.91 5.69
N ARG A 51 -3.48 12.78 4.47
CA ARG A 51 -2.67 12.34 3.32
C ARG A 51 -1.48 13.26 3.04
N SER A 52 -1.55 14.54 3.43
CA SER A 52 -0.43 15.48 3.29
C SER A 52 0.60 15.39 4.42
N LEU A 53 0.27 14.71 5.53
CA LEU A 53 1.18 14.51 6.65
C LEU A 53 2.22 13.46 6.27
N ARG A 54 3.45 13.91 5.99
CA ARG A 54 4.56 13.03 5.66
C ARG A 54 5.30 12.59 6.91
N ASN A 55 5.74 11.33 6.93
CA ASN A 55 6.41 10.69 8.06
C ASN A 55 5.66 10.86 9.40
N PRO A 56 4.36 10.50 9.49
CA PRO A 56 3.62 10.54 10.74
C PRO A 56 4.35 9.71 11.80
N PRO A 57 4.40 10.18 13.06
CA PRO A 57 5.05 9.45 14.14
C PRO A 57 4.31 8.15 14.44
N ARG A 58 5.00 7.20 15.07
CA ARG A 58 4.48 5.85 15.28
C ARG A 58 3.08 5.79 15.93
N PRO A 59 2.78 6.57 17.00
CA PRO A 59 1.44 6.57 17.60
C PRO A 59 0.32 6.94 16.62
N VAL A 60 0.59 7.83 15.66
CA VAL A 60 -0.38 8.23 14.63
C VAL A 60 -0.62 7.09 13.65
N VAL A 61 0.44 6.38 13.24
CA VAL A 61 0.31 5.17 12.41
C VAL A 61 -0.46 4.08 13.16
N ASP A 62 -0.22 3.92 14.46
CA ASP A 62 -0.92 2.94 15.29
C ASP A 62 -2.43 3.26 15.33
N VAL A 63 -2.83 4.54 15.46
CA VAL A 63 -4.24 4.97 15.35
C VAL A 63 -4.84 4.63 13.97
N TYR A 64 -4.13 4.91 12.87
CA TYR A 64 -4.62 4.57 11.52
C TYR A 64 -4.82 3.06 11.34
N ALA A 65 -3.85 2.27 11.79
CA ALA A 65 -3.87 0.82 11.69
C ALA A 65 -5.02 0.20 12.49
N ASP A 66 -5.16 0.64 13.73
CA ASP A 66 -6.21 0.22 14.65
C ASP A 66 -7.61 0.56 14.11
N TRP A 67 -7.80 1.77 13.57
CA TRP A 67 -9.05 2.15 12.91
C TRP A 67 -9.35 1.30 11.68
N LEU A 68 -8.36 1.00 10.84
CA LEU A 68 -8.59 0.19 9.64
C LEU A 68 -8.93 -1.26 9.99
N GLY A 69 -8.27 -1.84 11.00
CA GLY A 69 -8.50 -3.21 11.45
C GLY A 69 -9.88 -3.41 12.09
N HIS A 70 -10.38 -2.39 12.79
CA HIS A 70 -11.65 -2.44 13.54
C HIS A 70 -12.77 -1.59 12.91
N LEU A 71 -12.63 -1.20 11.64
CA LEU A 71 -13.57 -0.26 11.00
C LEU A 71 -15.01 -0.78 11.00
N ASP A 72 -15.20 -2.08 10.75
CA ASP A 72 -16.52 -2.70 10.65
C ASP A 72 -17.20 -2.78 12.02
N ASP A 73 -16.43 -2.92 13.10
CA ASP A 73 -16.93 -2.91 14.48
C ASP A 73 -17.27 -1.47 14.93
N ARG A 74 -16.43 -0.51 14.55
CA ARG A 74 -16.61 0.91 14.91
C ARG A 74 -17.79 1.52 14.20
N VAL A 75 -18.00 1.18 12.94
CA VAL A 75 -19.08 1.68 12.10
C VAL A 75 -19.87 0.47 11.62
N PRO A 76 -20.78 -0.12 12.41
CA PRO A 76 -21.49 -1.35 12.05
C PRO A 76 -22.54 -1.16 10.96
N GLY A 77 -22.99 -2.25 10.32
CA GLY A 77 -24.01 -2.26 9.25
C GLY A 77 -23.46 -2.58 7.84
N PRO A 78 -24.21 -2.33 6.75
CA PRO A 78 -23.71 -2.52 5.38
C PRO A 78 -22.63 -1.50 4.99
N GLU A 79 -21.87 -1.78 3.93
CA GLU A 79 -20.88 -0.84 3.40
C GLU A 79 -21.59 0.41 2.83
N THR A 80 -21.44 1.55 3.53
CA THR A 80 -21.97 2.84 3.10
C THR A 80 -20.87 3.69 2.48
N ARG A 81 -21.24 4.74 1.74
CA ARG A 81 -20.27 5.73 1.23
C ARG A 81 -19.41 6.35 2.33
N HIS A 82 -19.95 6.51 3.54
CA HIS A 82 -19.17 7.01 4.67
C HIS A 82 -18.10 6.00 5.10
N ARG A 83 -18.47 4.72 5.27
CA ARG A 83 -17.50 3.67 5.65
C ARG A 83 -16.46 3.44 4.56
N GLU A 84 -16.85 3.44 3.29
CA GLU A 84 -15.92 3.30 2.17
C GLU A 84 -14.90 4.46 2.14
N ASN A 85 -15.35 5.69 2.41
CA ASN A 85 -14.46 6.86 2.48
C ASN A 85 -13.48 6.76 3.66
N LEU A 86 -13.91 6.30 4.84
CA LEU A 86 -13.01 6.04 5.97
C LEU A 86 -11.97 4.99 5.59
N ARG A 87 -12.42 3.83 5.09
CA ARG A 87 -11.56 2.73 4.66
C ARG A 87 -10.52 3.18 3.64
N THR A 88 -10.96 3.88 2.60
CA THR A 88 -10.09 4.39 1.55
C THR A 88 -9.09 5.39 2.09
N SER A 89 -9.53 6.33 2.95
CA SER A 89 -8.63 7.32 3.55
C SER A 89 -7.57 6.67 4.44
N LEU A 90 -7.95 5.68 5.25
CA LEU A 90 -7.06 4.93 6.12
C LEU A 90 -6.02 4.11 5.33
N ILE A 91 -6.44 3.43 4.26
CA ILE A 91 -5.52 2.74 3.34
C ILE A 91 -4.50 3.73 2.76
N LEU A 92 -4.96 4.90 2.31
CA LEU A 92 -4.09 5.90 1.68
C LEU A 92 -3.07 6.51 2.65
N VAL A 93 -3.43 6.76 3.92
CA VAL A 93 -2.47 7.29 4.92
C VAL A 93 -1.50 6.23 5.43
N LEU A 94 -1.81 4.94 5.27
CA LEU A 94 -0.90 3.84 5.59
C LEU A 94 0.11 3.54 4.46
N ASP A 95 -0.07 4.12 3.27
CA ASP A 95 0.90 4.06 2.16
C ASP A 95 2.11 4.98 2.41
N GLU A 96 2.76 4.86 3.57
CA GLU A 96 3.78 5.80 4.04
C GLU A 96 5.01 5.07 4.60
N PRO A 97 6.24 5.53 4.32
CA PRO A 97 7.45 4.87 4.82
C PRO A 97 7.51 4.68 6.34
N SER A 98 6.91 5.57 7.13
CA SER A 98 6.89 5.43 8.60
C SER A 98 6.00 4.29 9.10
N ALA A 99 5.09 3.78 8.26
CA ALA A 99 4.29 2.59 8.57
C ALA A 99 5.03 1.27 8.32
N LYS A 100 6.24 1.30 7.77
CA LYS A 100 7.04 0.11 7.51
C LYS A 100 7.27 -0.71 8.78
N GLY A 101 6.92 -1.99 8.73
CA GLY A 101 7.04 -2.92 9.86
C GLY A 101 6.03 -2.70 10.98
N ASN A 102 5.03 -1.83 10.80
CA ASN A 102 3.92 -1.75 11.73
C ASN A 102 3.02 -2.99 11.56
N ARG A 103 3.08 -3.91 12.54
CA ARG A 103 2.35 -5.18 12.48
C ARG A 103 0.84 -4.99 12.36
N ALA A 104 0.26 -4.04 13.11
CA ALA A 104 -1.17 -3.75 13.07
C ALA A 104 -1.58 -3.22 11.69
N ALA A 105 -0.78 -2.32 11.10
CA ALA A 105 -1.06 -1.78 9.77
C ALA A 105 -1.02 -2.88 8.69
N ILE A 106 -0.02 -3.76 8.77
CA ILE A 106 0.14 -4.86 7.81
C ILE A 106 -1.04 -5.85 7.94
N GLU A 107 -1.43 -6.24 9.16
CA GLU A 107 -2.60 -7.10 9.36
C GLU A 107 -3.89 -6.45 8.89
N ALA A 108 -4.09 -5.17 9.20
CA ALA A 108 -5.28 -4.43 8.75
C ALA A 108 -5.36 -4.42 7.21
N LEU A 109 -4.25 -4.18 6.50
CA LEU A 109 -4.21 -4.21 5.03
C LEU A 109 -4.47 -5.61 4.46
N PHE A 110 -3.92 -6.67 5.06
CA PHE A 110 -4.25 -8.04 4.68
C PHE A 110 -5.75 -8.33 4.86
N GLN A 111 -6.33 -7.91 5.99
CA GLN A 111 -7.77 -8.03 6.25
C GLN A 111 -8.58 -7.28 5.18
N GLN A 112 -8.17 -6.07 4.79
CA GLN A 112 -8.85 -5.32 3.74
C GLN A 112 -8.80 -6.03 2.38
N LEU A 113 -7.64 -6.58 2.02
CA LEU A 113 -7.44 -7.30 0.76
C LEU A 113 -8.19 -8.64 0.71
N ALA A 114 -8.49 -9.24 1.87
CA ALA A 114 -9.23 -10.49 1.99
C ALA A 114 -10.76 -10.31 1.96
N ARG A 115 -11.28 -9.07 1.89
CA ARG A 115 -12.72 -8.79 1.88
C ARG A 115 -13.38 -9.35 0.62
N THR A 116 -14.51 -10.02 0.79
CA THR A 116 -15.34 -10.54 -0.31
C THR A 116 -16.77 -9.98 -0.33
N ASP A 117 -17.22 -9.33 0.75
CA ASP A 117 -18.60 -8.81 0.85
C ASP A 117 -18.67 -7.45 1.58
N PRO A 118 -18.76 -6.33 0.82
CA PRO A 118 -18.32 -6.24 -0.56
C PRO A 118 -16.79 -6.29 -0.64
N PRO A 119 -16.22 -6.76 -1.76
CA PRO A 119 -14.78 -6.63 -2.01
C PRO A 119 -14.40 -5.15 -2.13
N LEU A 120 -13.11 -4.84 -1.93
CA LEU A 120 -12.62 -3.48 -2.19
C LEU A 120 -12.88 -3.09 -3.66
N PRO A 121 -13.29 -1.84 -3.93
CA PRO A 121 -13.28 -1.30 -5.28
C PRO A 121 -11.90 -1.46 -5.92
N SER A 122 -11.84 -1.73 -7.22
CA SER A 122 -10.59 -2.08 -7.94
C SER A 122 -9.43 -1.12 -7.66
N ALA A 123 -9.68 0.20 -7.75
CA ALA A 123 -8.66 1.21 -7.46
C ALA A 123 -8.17 1.18 -6.00
N VAL A 124 -9.07 0.97 -5.04
CA VAL A 124 -8.74 0.89 -3.61
C VAL A 124 -7.96 -0.39 -3.30
N ARG A 125 -8.27 -1.50 -3.98
CA ARG A 125 -7.49 -2.75 -3.87
C ARG A 125 -6.05 -2.56 -4.34
N ILE A 126 -5.82 -1.83 -5.44
CA ILE A 126 -4.48 -1.49 -5.91
C ILE A 126 -3.73 -0.69 -4.85
N TRP A 127 -4.35 0.36 -4.31
CA TRP A 127 -3.72 1.18 -3.26
C TRP A 127 -3.41 0.38 -1.99
N ALA A 128 -4.31 -0.52 -1.59
CA ALA A 128 -4.07 -1.41 -0.45
C ALA A 128 -2.90 -2.36 -0.72
N MET A 129 -2.78 -2.91 -1.93
CA MET A 129 -1.66 -3.77 -2.31
C MET A 129 -0.33 -3.00 -2.37
N GLU A 130 -0.33 -1.78 -2.91
CA GLU A 130 0.83 -0.91 -2.95
C GLU A 130 1.31 -0.55 -1.54
N ALA A 131 0.37 -0.15 -0.66
CA ALA A 131 0.64 0.13 0.74
C ALA A 131 1.23 -1.11 1.43
N LEU A 132 0.56 -2.27 1.30
CA LEU A 132 1.01 -3.52 1.90
C LEU A 132 2.43 -3.87 1.46
N CYS A 133 2.69 -3.89 0.15
CA CYS A 133 4.01 -4.22 -0.40
C CYS A 133 5.09 -3.20 0.02
N ARG A 134 4.73 -1.93 0.23
CA ARG A 134 5.65 -0.91 0.73
C ARG A 134 6.04 -1.19 2.18
N ILE A 135 5.06 -1.43 3.05
CA ILE A 135 5.27 -1.49 4.50
C ILE A 135 5.62 -2.88 5.04
N ALA A 136 5.27 -3.95 4.32
CA ALA A 136 5.52 -5.33 4.70
C ALA A 136 7.02 -5.65 4.79
N THR A 137 7.35 -6.60 5.65
CA THR A 137 8.71 -6.99 6.00
C THR A 137 9.04 -8.38 5.49
N LYS A 138 10.29 -8.82 5.63
CA LYS A 138 10.72 -10.17 5.22
C LYS A 138 9.90 -11.29 5.89
N ASP A 139 9.26 -11.01 7.02
CA ASP A 139 8.46 -11.97 7.80
C ASP A 139 7.07 -12.17 7.16
N ASP A 140 6.65 -11.27 6.27
CA ASP A 140 5.39 -11.34 5.52
C ASP A 140 5.55 -12.04 4.16
N TYR A 141 6.76 -12.52 3.87
CA TYR A 141 7.14 -13.02 2.55
C TYR A 141 6.22 -14.13 2.05
N ASP A 142 5.95 -15.15 2.86
CA ASP A 142 5.17 -16.31 2.40
C ASP A 142 3.71 -15.93 2.07
N ARG A 143 3.12 -15.01 2.86
CA ARG A 143 1.77 -14.49 2.59
C ARG A 143 1.74 -13.65 1.31
N ILE A 144 2.74 -12.81 1.09
CA ILE A 144 2.81 -12.00 -0.14
C ILE A 144 3.13 -12.85 -1.37
N LEU A 145 3.96 -13.88 -1.22
CA LEU A 145 4.22 -14.86 -2.28
C LEU A 145 2.93 -15.60 -2.65
N ALA A 146 2.12 -16.01 -1.67
CA ALA A 146 0.82 -16.62 -1.93
C ALA A 146 -0.11 -15.67 -2.69
N LEU A 147 -0.19 -14.38 -2.31
CA LEU A 147 -0.96 -13.38 -3.05
C LEU A 147 -0.46 -13.21 -4.50
N ALA A 148 0.85 -13.26 -4.72
CA ALA A 148 1.45 -13.15 -6.06
C ALA A 148 1.26 -14.38 -6.95
N ARG A 149 0.77 -15.48 -6.40
CA ARG A 149 0.35 -16.67 -7.14
C ARG A 149 -1.16 -16.76 -7.30
N GLY A 150 -1.90 -15.76 -6.81
CA GLY A 150 -3.34 -15.70 -6.97
C GLY A 150 -3.74 -15.41 -8.40
N ASP A 151 -4.94 -15.87 -8.76
CA ASP A 151 -5.58 -15.57 -10.03
C ASP A 151 -6.20 -14.15 -10.03
N ASP A 152 -6.60 -13.65 -11.21
CA ASP A 152 -7.35 -12.40 -11.39
C ASP A 152 -6.75 -11.13 -10.77
N LEU A 153 -5.43 -11.08 -10.67
CA LEU A 153 -4.72 -9.88 -10.28
C LEU A 153 -4.82 -8.83 -11.41
N ASP A 154 -4.91 -7.55 -11.04
CA ASP A 154 -4.78 -6.46 -12.00
C ASP A 154 -3.31 -6.04 -12.18
N THR A 155 -3.03 -5.18 -13.16
CA THR A 155 -1.68 -4.69 -13.49
C THR A 155 -0.99 -4.01 -12.31
N GLY A 156 -1.69 -3.16 -11.56
CA GLY A 156 -1.12 -2.43 -10.42
C GLY A 156 -0.75 -3.37 -9.28
N THR A 157 -1.63 -4.32 -8.98
CA THR A 157 -1.42 -5.38 -8.00
C THR A 157 -0.20 -6.24 -8.36
N ARG A 158 -0.07 -6.68 -9.62
CA ARG A 158 1.12 -7.43 -10.08
C ARG A 158 2.42 -6.64 -9.91
N ILE A 159 2.40 -5.35 -10.27
CA ILE A 159 3.56 -4.46 -10.13
C ILE A 159 4.00 -4.34 -8.66
N ALA A 160 3.06 -4.13 -7.73
CA ALA A 160 3.36 -4.02 -6.31
C ALA A 160 4.01 -5.31 -5.76
N LEU A 161 3.41 -6.46 -6.09
CA LEU A 161 3.85 -7.78 -5.65
C LEU A 161 5.26 -8.11 -6.17
N VAL A 162 5.51 -7.96 -7.48
CA VAL A 162 6.83 -8.31 -8.04
C VAL A 162 7.95 -7.39 -7.56
N ARG A 163 7.64 -6.11 -7.26
CA ARG A 163 8.58 -5.19 -6.62
C ARG A 163 8.96 -5.64 -5.21
N TYR A 164 7.97 -6.06 -4.42
CA TYR A 164 8.19 -6.62 -3.09
C TYR A 164 9.08 -7.87 -3.16
N LEU A 165 8.74 -8.81 -4.03
CA LEU A 165 9.46 -10.08 -4.17
C LEU A 165 10.92 -9.84 -4.61
N GLY A 166 11.13 -8.98 -5.61
CA GLY A 166 12.47 -8.58 -6.04
C GLY A 166 13.27 -7.78 -5.00
N ARG A 167 12.63 -7.22 -3.97
CA ARG A 167 13.31 -6.54 -2.85
C ARG A 167 13.94 -7.55 -1.88
N PHE A 168 13.27 -8.66 -1.59
CA PHE A 168 13.74 -9.66 -0.63
C PHE A 168 14.55 -10.81 -1.23
N ARG A 169 14.53 -10.95 -2.56
CA ARG A 169 15.45 -11.81 -3.32
C ARG A 169 15.49 -13.27 -2.89
N ARG A 170 14.34 -13.85 -2.59
CA ARG A 170 14.27 -15.28 -2.32
C ARG A 170 14.05 -16.07 -3.62
N PRO A 171 14.64 -17.27 -3.79
CA PRO A 171 14.55 -18.06 -5.01
C PRO A 171 13.11 -18.33 -5.47
N GLU A 172 12.19 -18.51 -4.53
CA GLU A 172 10.78 -18.83 -4.78
C GLU A 172 10.03 -17.69 -5.51
N SER A 173 10.58 -16.48 -5.49
CA SER A 173 10.09 -15.32 -6.24
C SER A 173 10.42 -15.37 -7.73
N ARG A 174 11.39 -16.20 -8.14
CA ARG A 174 11.88 -16.26 -9.51
C ARG A 174 10.78 -16.67 -10.47
N ASP A 175 10.02 -17.70 -10.13
CA ASP A 175 8.94 -18.22 -10.99
C ASP A 175 7.83 -17.18 -11.16
N VAL A 176 7.41 -16.53 -10.08
CA VAL A 176 6.44 -15.42 -10.17
C VAL A 176 6.94 -14.30 -11.09
N ALA A 177 8.21 -13.92 -10.97
CA ALA A 177 8.78 -12.88 -11.82
C ALA A 177 8.86 -13.33 -13.30
N ARG A 178 9.12 -14.60 -13.59
CA ARG A 178 9.06 -15.16 -14.95
C ARG A 178 7.64 -15.11 -15.49
N ASP A 179 6.69 -15.60 -14.73
CA ASP A 179 5.27 -15.64 -15.12
C ASP A 179 4.76 -14.23 -15.42
N TYR A 180 5.22 -13.23 -14.67
CA TYR A 180 4.78 -11.86 -14.84
C TYR A 180 5.35 -11.14 -16.07
N LEU A 181 6.35 -11.71 -16.77
CA LEU A 181 6.92 -11.12 -17.99
C LEU A 181 5.90 -11.00 -19.13
N GLN A 182 4.91 -11.90 -19.17
CA GLN A 182 3.90 -11.92 -20.23
C GLN A 182 2.92 -10.74 -20.17
N TYR A 183 2.80 -10.09 -19.01
CA TYR A 183 1.85 -9.00 -18.82
C TYR A 183 2.47 -7.65 -19.19
N GLU A 184 1.86 -6.98 -20.16
CA GLU A 184 2.21 -5.62 -20.56
C GLU A 184 2.21 -4.68 -19.33
N PHE A 185 3.14 -3.73 -19.31
CA PHE A 185 3.42 -2.80 -18.21
C PHE A 185 3.98 -3.44 -16.91
N VAL A 186 3.74 -4.73 -16.67
CA VAL A 186 4.34 -5.47 -15.54
C VAL A 186 5.74 -5.99 -15.90
N ASN A 187 5.95 -6.36 -17.15
CA ASN A 187 7.20 -6.90 -17.70
C ASN A 187 8.45 -6.11 -17.26
N GLN A 188 8.38 -4.78 -17.24
CA GLN A 188 9.47 -3.91 -16.78
C GLN A 188 9.92 -4.24 -15.34
N GLU A 189 8.98 -4.41 -14.40
CA GLU A 189 9.31 -4.69 -13.01
C GLU A 189 9.68 -6.16 -12.80
N ALA A 190 9.06 -7.07 -13.57
CA ALA A 190 9.44 -8.47 -13.63
C ALA A 190 10.91 -8.65 -14.07
N ILE A 191 11.33 -8.00 -15.15
CA ILE A 191 12.73 -8.01 -15.62
C ILE A 191 13.69 -7.45 -14.55
N ARG A 192 13.29 -6.37 -13.86
CA ARG A 192 14.10 -5.82 -12.76
C ARG A 192 14.21 -6.78 -11.58
N ALA A 193 13.15 -7.50 -11.26
CA ALA A 193 13.16 -8.52 -10.22
C ALA A 193 14.06 -9.68 -10.64
N LEU A 194 13.92 -10.21 -11.85
CA LEU A 194 14.80 -11.26 -12.39
C LEU A 194 16.27 -10.83 -12.42
N GLY A 195 16.58 -9.58 -12.74
CA GLY A 195 17.95 -9.08 -12.62
C GLY A 195 18.53 -9.09 -11.20
N LYS A 196 17.70 -9.24 -10.15
CA LYS A 196 18.13 -9.33 -8.75
C LYS A 196 18.08 -10.75 -8.18
N ILE A 197 17.18 -11.60 -8.69
CA ILE A 197 16.83 -12.91 -8.11
C ILE A 197 17.07 -14.08 -9.07
N GLY A 198 17.17 -13.78 -10.36
CA GLY A 198 17.38 -14.76 -11.42
C GLY A 198 18.81 -15.24 -11.48
N THR A 199 19.03 -16.19 -12.39
CA THR A 199 20.32 -16.83 -12.67
C THR A 199 20.67 -16.68 -14.15
N ALA A 200 21.80 -17.23 -14.57
CA ALA A 200 22.22 -17.23 -15.98
C ALA A 200 21.18 -17.87 -16.92
N GLU A 201 20.35 -18.80 -16.43
CA GLU A 201 19.28 -19.42 -17.22
C GLU A 201 18.15 -18.44 -17.58
N ASP A 202 18.03 -17.30 -16.88
CA ASP A 202 17.02 -16.28 -17.18
C ASP A 202 17.46 -15.32 -18.29
N VAL A 203 18.73 -15.35 -18.67
CA VAL A 203 19.30 -14.46 -19.69
C VAL A 203 18.54 -14.56 -21.02
N PRO A 204 18.32 -15.75 -21.61
CA PRO A 204 17.61 -15.85 -22.88
C PRO A 204 16.18 -15.31 -22.81
N LEU A 205 15.51 -15.49 -21.67
CA LEU A 205 14.15 -15.01 -21.45
C LEU A 205 14.09 -13.49 -21.37
N ILE A 206 15.06 -12.86 -20.69
CA ILE A 206 15.16 -11.40 -20.58
C ILE A 206 15.56 -10.76 -21.92
N GLU A 207 16.41 -11.41 -22.72
CA GLU A 207 16.86 -10.91 -24.03
C GLU A 207 15.73 -10.75 -25.04
N GLN A 208 14.64 -11.52 -24.91
CA GLN A 208 13.44 -11.36 -25.74
C GLN A 208 12.83 -9.95 -25.67
N TYR A 209 13.11 -9.20 -24.60
CA TYR A 209 12.62 -7.84 -24.38
C TYR A 209 13.64 -6.75 -24.75
N ALA A 210 14.78 -7.10 -25.36
CA ALA A 210 15.85 -6.14 -25.69
C ALA A 210 15.40 -5.02 -26.64
N ASP A 211 14.49 -5.34 -27.56
CA ASP A 211 13.93 -4.43 -28.56
C ASP A 211 12.49 -3.99 -28.23
N ASP A 212 12.04 -4.16 -26.99
CA ASP A 212 10.70 -3.75 -26.54
C ASP A 212 10.46 -2.26 -26.86
N PRO A 213 9.29 -1.87 -27.41
CA PRO A 213 9.01 -0.49 -27.80
C PRO A 213 9.14 0.49 -26.62
N ASN A 214 8.90 0.05 -25.38
CA ASN A 214 9.02 0.86 -24.19
C ASN A 214 10.49 1.02 -23.76
N PRO A 215 11.06 2.24 -23.80
CA PRO A 215 12.46 2.48 -23.43
C PRO A 215 12.78 2.10 -21.97
N ARG A 216 11.77 2.10 -21.08
CA ARG A 216 11.95 1.68 -19.70
C ARG A 216 12.14 0.17 -19.56
N VAL A 217 11.52 -0.62 -20.44
CA VAL A 217 11.72 -2.07 -20.51
C VAL A 217 13.13 -2.36 -21.02
N ARG A 218 13.55 -1.76 -22.13
CA ARG A 218 14.93 -1.91 -22.66
C ARG A 218 16.00 -1.57 -21.62
N ARG A 219 15.79 -0.49 -20.85
CA ARG A 219 16.69 -0.12 -19.74
C ARG A 219 16.70 -1.16 -18.61
N ALA A 220 15.54 -1.75 -18.29
CA ALA A 220 15.45 -2.84 -17.33
C ALA A 220 16.22 -4.08 -17.80
N VAL A 221 16.09 -4.45 -19.07
CA VAL A 221 16.83 -5.54 -19.72
C VAL A 221 18.33 -5.34 -19.57
N GLY A 222 18.87 -4.21 -20.03
CA GLY A 222 20.32 -3.95 -19.94
C GLY A 222 20.83 -3.99 -18.49
N THR A 223 20.05 -3.48 -17.54
CA THR A 223 20.40 -3.54 -16.11
C THR A 223 20.39 -4.97 -15.56
N ALA A 224 19.39 -5.76 -15.94
CA ALA A 224 19.24 -7.14 -15.49
C ALA A 224 20.34 -8.03 -16.06
N LEU A 225 20.59 -7.95 -17.37
CA LEU A 225 21.65 -8.72 -18.04
C LEU A 225 23.04 -8.40 -17.50
N LYS A 226 23.32 -7.12 -17.21
CA LYS A 226 24.59 -6.73 -16.56
C LYS A 226 24.77 -7.43 -15.21
N ARG A 227 23.71 -7.61 -14.43
CA ARG A 227 23.79 -8.28 -13.12
C ARG A 227 23.94 -9.80 -13.24
N LEU A 228 23.27 -10.41 -14.22
CA LEU A 228 23.27 -11.86 -14.40
C LEU A 228 24.55 -12.39 -15.08
N ARG A 229 25.31 -11.49 -15.73
CA ARG A 229 26.58 -11.81 -16.42
C ARG A 229 27.82 -11.35 -15.65
N ALA A 230 27.64 -10.66 -14.53
CA ALA A 230 28.73 -10.24 -13.65
C ALA A 230 29.07 -11.38 -12.68
#